data_AF-A0A090W7N9-F1
#
_entry.id   AF-A0A090W7N9-F1
#
_cell.length_a   1.000
_cell.length_b   1.000
_cell.length_c   1.000
_cell.angle_alpha   90.00
_cell.angle_beta   90.00
_cell.angle_gamma   90.00
#
_symmetry.space_group_name_H-M   'P 1'
#
loop_
_entity.id
_entity.type
_entity.pdbx_description
1 polymer ?
#
loop_
_entity_poly.entity_id
_entity_poly.type
_entity_poly.pdbx_seq_one_letter_code
_entity_poly.pdbx_strand_id
1 'polypeptide(L)'
;MLALLKKEINTFFASPIGYLVIAIFLVLNGLFLWVFKGEFNILDYGFADLSAFFLLAPWILLFLIPAVTMRSFSDEKNKVL
;
A
#
# COMPACT_ATOMS: atom_id res chain seq x y z
N MET A 1 24.87 -0.93 9.34
CA MET A 1 23.45 -0.54 9.36
C MET A 1 22.78 -0.67 7.98
N LEU A 2 23.34 -0.10 6.91
CA LEU A 2 22.80 -0.23 5.54
C LEU A 2 22.65 -1.69 5.05
N ALA A 3 23.59 -2.58 5.40
CA ALA A 3 23.53 -3.99 5.00
C ALA A 3 22.33 -4.75 5.61
N LEU A 4 21.99 -4.45 6.88
CA LEU A 4 20.80 -4.99 7.55
C LEU A 4 19.52 -4.48 6.89
N LEU A 5 19.45 -3.17 6.64
CA LEU A 5 18.31 -2.53 5.99
C LEU A 5 18.04 -3.11 4.59
N LYS A 6 19.10 -3.34 3.81
CA LYS A 6 19.02 -3.99 2.49
C LYS A 6 18.54 -5.43 2.58
N LYS A 7 18.99 -6.19 3.59
CA LYS A 7 18.55 -7.57 3.83
C LYS A 7 17.05 -7.61 4.17
N GLU A 8 16.57 -6.72 5.04
CA GLU A 8 15.15 -6.66 5.42
C GLU A 8 14.25 -6.28 4.24
N ILE A 9 14.61 -5.26 3.47
CA ILE A 9 13.86 -4.86 2.27
C ILE A 9 13.80 -6.02 1.26
N ASN A 10 14.92 -6.67 0.96
CA ASN A 10 14.92 -7.81 0.05
C ASN A 10 14.09 -8.98 0.57
N THR A 11 14.11 -9.25 1.87
CA THR A 11 13.32 -10.32 2.48
C THR A 11 11.82 -10.00 2.40
N PHE A 12 11.44 -8.74 2.60
CA PHE A 12 10.07 -8.28 2.47
C PHE A 12 9.53 -8.45 1.03
N PHE A 13 10.27 -7.97 0.03
CA PHE A 13 9.90 -8.09 -1.39
C PHE A 13 10.10 -9.49 -1.98
N ALA A 14 10.83 -10.38 -1.31
CA ALA A 14 10.85 -11.80 -1.65
C ALA A 14 9.59 -12.54 -1.13
N SER A 15 8.83 -11.93 -0.23
CA SER A 15 7.63 -12.55 0.33
C SER A 15 6.40 -12.31 -0.56
N PRO A 16 5.49 -13.29 -0.68
CA PRO A 16 4.22 -13.12 -1.39
C PRO A 16 3.34 -11.98 -0.83
N ILE A 17 3.52 -11.62 0.45
CA ILE A 17 2.69 -10.59 1.10
C ILE A 17 2.99 -9.19 0.58
N GLY A 18 4.25 -8.90 0.24
CA GLY A 18 4.64 -7.59 -0.28
C GLY A 18 3.91 -7.30 -1.59
N TYR A 19 3.87 -8.29 -2.49
CA TYR A 19 3.13 -8.19 -3.74
C TYR A 19 1.62 -8.12 -3.54
N LEU A 20 1.07 -8.86 -2.57
CA LEU A 20 -0.36 -8.78 -2.25
C LEU A 20 -0.75 -7.36 -1.83
N VAL A 21 0.06 -6.70 -1.00
CA VAL A 21 -0.21 -5.34 -0.53
C VAL A 21 -0.17 -4.35 -1.69
N ILE A 22 0.82 -4.47 -2.59
CA ILE A 22 0.90 -3.65 -3.80
C ILE A 22 -0.33 -3.86 -4.68
N ALA A 23 -0.73 -5.12 -4.88
CA ALA A 23 -1.92 -5.45 -5.68
C ALA A 23 -3.19 -4.83 -5.09
N ILE A 24 -3.39 -4.95 -3.77
CA ILE A 24 -4.55 -4.35 -3.08
C ILE A 24 -4.53 -2.83 -3.21
N PHE A 25 -3.38 -2.19 -3.00
CA PHE A 25 -3.24 -0.74 -3.15
C PHE A 25 -3.64 -0.28 -4.57
N LEU A 26 -3.14 -0.97 -5.60
CA LEU A 26 -3.45 -0.65 -7.00
C LEU A 26 -4.92 -0.90 -7.34
N VAL A 27 -5.49 -2.03 -6.89
CA VAL A 27 -6.90 -2.36 -7.14
C VAL A 27 -7.82 -1.33 -6.48
N LEU A 28 -7.57 -0.96 -5.23
CA LEU A 28 -8.40 0.04 -4.55
C LEU A 28 -8.31 1.40 -5.23
N ASN A 29 -7.11 1.92 -5.50
CA ASN A 29 -6.96 3.19 -6.23
C ASN A 29 -7.59 3.11 -7.63
N GLY A 30 -7.37 2.02 -8.35
CA GLY A 30 -7.94 1.81 -9.69
C GLY A 30 -9.47 1.85 -9.68
N LEU A 31 -10.10 1.14 -8.74
CA LEU A 31 -11.56 1.10 -8.63
C LEU A 31 -12.16 2.46 -8.26
N PHE A 32 -11.63 3.13 -7.24
CA PHE A 32 -12.16 4.41 -6.78
C PHE A 32 -11.93 5.56 -7.76
N LEU A 33 -10.78 5.58 -8.44
CA LEU A 33 -10.43 6.68 -9.34
C LEU A 33 -11.03 6.54 -10.74
N TRP A 34 -11.35 5.31 -11.19
CA TRP A 34 -11.74 5.05 -12.58
C TRP A 34 -13.06 4.31 -12.76
N VAL A 35 -13.51 3.51 -11.79
CA VAL A 35 -14.69 2.63 -11.96
C VAL A 35 -15.92 3.17 -11.25
N PHE A 36 -15.78 3.56 -9.98
CA PHE A 36 -16.91 4.05 -9.18
C PHE A 36 -17.19 5.52 -9.49
N LYS A 37 -18.47 5.87 -9.67
CA LYS A 37 -18.89 7.26 -9.84
C LYS A 37 -18.85 8.00 -8.50
N GLY A 38 -18.34 9.22 -8.47
CA GLY A 38 -18.28 10.05 -7.26
C GLY A 38 -17.15 11.07 -7.28
N GLU A 39 -16.92 11.74 -6.14
CA GLU A 39 -15.94 12.85 -6.02
C GLU A 39 -14.49 12.42 -6.26
N PHE A 40 -14.17 11.13 -6.10
CA PHE A 40 -12.84 10.59 -6.35
C PHE A 40 -12.63 10.14 -7.81
N ASN A 41 -13.68 10.02 -8.62
CA ASN A 41 -13.54 9.57 -10.00
C ASN A 41 -12.94 10.69 -10.84
N ILE A 42 -11.79 10.43 -11.47
CA ILE A 42 -11.05 11.43 -12.24
C ILE A 42 -11.86 11.91 -13.46
N LEU A 43 -12.72 11.06 -14.02
CA LEU A 43 -13.57 11.40 -15.17
C LEU A 43 -14.76 12.26 -14.77
N ASP A 44 -15.29 12.07 -13.56
CA ASP A 44 -16.45 12.83 -13.04
C ASP A 44 -16.04 14.10 -12.28
N TYR A 45 -14.77 14.20 -11.83
CA TYR A 45 -14.25 15.30 -11.01
C TYR A 45 -14.26 16.67 -11.72
N GLY A 46 -14.30 16.70 -13.05
CA GLY A 46 -14.40 17.93 -13.84
C GLY A 46 -13.10 18.73 -14.00
N PHE A 47 -12.02 18.32 -13.32
CA PHE A 47 -10.69 18.89 -13.46
C PHE A 47 -9.67 17.81 -13.83
N ALA A 48 -8.76 18.15 -14.74
CA ALA A 48 -7.71 17.23 -15.22
C ALA A 48 -6.47 17.28 -14.31
N ASP A 49 -6.64 16.90 -13.04
CA ASP A 49 -5.57 16.83 -12.06
C ASP A 49 -5.64 15.54 -11.21
N LEU A 50 -4.63 15.33 -10.35
CA LEU A 50 -4.49 14.13 -9.52
C LEU A 50 -4.89 14.36 -8.05
N SER A 51 -5.62 15.43 -7.73
CA SER A 51 -5.99 15.75 -6.33
C SER A 51 -6.79 14.63 -5.69
N ALA A 52 -7.69 13.99 -6.44
CA ALA A 52 -8.45 12.82 -5.97
C ALA A 52 -7.54 11.65 -5.55
N PHE A 53 -6.48 11.36 -6.32
CA PHE A 53 -5.50 10.33 -5.98
C PHE A 53 -4.73 10.71 -4.70
N PHE A 54 -4.23 11.94 -4.61
CA PHE A 54 -3.46 12.38 -3.43
C PHE A 54 -4.31 12.50 -2.16
N LEU A 55 -5.62 12.72 -2.29
CA LEU A 55 -6.53 12.69 -1.16
C LEU A 55 -6.83 11.25 -0.71
N LEU A 56 -7.04 10.33 -1.65
CA LEU A 56 -7.41 8.93 -1.38
C LEU A 56 -6.24 8.05 -0.92
N ALA A 57 -5.09 8.14 -1.60
CA ALA A 57 -3.96 7.24 -1.38
C ALA A 57 -3.43 7.22 0.07
N PRO A 58 -3.33 8.37 0.80
CA PRO A 58 -2.93 8.36 2.20
C PRO A 58 -3.86 7.56 3.10
N TRP A 59 -5.18 7.58 2.87
CA TRP A 59 -6.13 6.79 3.65
C TRP A 59 -5.94 5.29 3.44
N ILE A 60 -5.74 4.88 2.20
CA ILE A 60 -5.46 3.47 1.86
C ILE A 60 -4.12 3.03 2.50
N LEU A 61 -3.08 3.86 2.39
CA LEU A 61 -1.77 3.58 2.98
C LEU A 61 -1.80 3.57 4.50
N LEU A 62 -2.60 4.42 5.14
CA LEU A 62 -2.78 4.46 6.59
C LEU A 62 -3.31 3.13 7.11
N PHE A 63 -4.13 2.42 6.32
CA PHE A 63 -4.58 1.07 6.66
C PHE A 63 -3.55 -0.01 6.30
N LEU A 64 -2.95 0.06 5.11
CA LEU A 64 -2.05 -0.98 4.61
C LEU A 64 -0.70 -1.01 5.32
N ILE A 65 -0.10 0.14 5.63
CA ILE A 65 1.23 0.23 6.24
C ILE A 65 1.26 -0.48 7.61
N PRO A 66 0.34 -0.22 8.55
CA PRO A 66 0.30 -0.94 9.82
C PRO A 66 0.10 -2.45 9.65
N ALA A 67 -0.77 -2.87 8.73
CA ALA A 67 -1.00 -4.29 8.47
C ALA A 67 0.27 -5.01 7.99
N VAL A 68 1.05 -4.34 7.14
CA VAL A 68 2.34 -4.85 6.65
C VAL A 68 3.38 -4.91 7.77
N THR A 69 3.52 -3.83 8.55
CA THR A 69 4.58 -3.73 9.55
C THR A 69 4.33 -4.65 10.74
N MET A 70 3.07 -4.86 11.17
CA MET A 70 2.72 -5.80 12.24
C MET A 70 3.24 -7.22 11.97
N ARG A 71 3.18 -7.65 10.70
CA ARG A 71 3.73 -8.94 10.30
C ARG A 71 5.24 -8.98 10.46
N SER A 72 5.96 -7.96 9.98
CA SER A 72 7.42 -7.89 10.09
C SER A 72 7.86 -7.99 11.56
N PHE A 73 7.15 -7.33 12.49
CA PHE A 73 7.43 -7.42 13.92
C PHE A 73 7.08 -8.80 14.52
N SER A 74 5.98 -9.42 14.08
CA SER A 74 5.58 -10.75 14.56
C SER A 74 6.53 -11.85 14.09
N ASP A 75 7.00 -11.77 12.84
CA ASP A 75 7.91 -12.75 12.25
C ASP A 75 9.30 -12.70 12.92
N GLU A 76 9.71 -11.54 13.45
CA GLU A 76 10.92 -11.41 14.25
C GLU A 76 10.76 -12.03 15.65
N LYS A 77 9.60 -11.81 16.29
CA LYS A 77 9.31 -12.35 17.63
C LYS A 77 9.20 -13.89 17.64
N ASN A 78 8.71 -14.49 16.56
CA ASN A 78 8.64 -15.95 16.40
C ASN A 78 10.00 -16.63 16.16
N LYS A 79 11.05 -15.89 15.77
CA LYS A 79 12.41 -16.46 15.61
C LYS A 79 13.23 -16.46 16.90
N VAL A 80 12.77 -15.77 17.94
CA VAL A 80 13.50 -15.55 19.21
C VAL A 80 13.00 -16.47 20.34
N LEU A 81 11.85 -17.14 20.16
CA LEU A 81 11.35 -18.23 21.02
C LEU A 81 11.60 -19.58 20.34
#